data_AF-A0A3B9VXY0-F1
#
_entry.id   AF-A0A3B9VXY0-F1
#
_cell.length_a   1.000
_cell.length_b   1.000
_cell.length_c   1.000
_cell.angle_alpha   90.00
_cell.angle_beta   90.00
_cell.angle_gamma   90.00
#
_symmetry.space_group_name_H-M   'P 1'
#
loop_
_entity.id
_entity.type
_entity.pdbx_description
1 polymer ?
#
loop_
_entity_poly.entity_id
_entity_poly.type
_entity_poly.pdbx_seq_one_letter_code
_entity_poly.pdbx_strand_id
1 'polypeptide(L)'
;MGTVISLTMPVDSPAGGSGQEDELAAAAAVVERHFLELDQTFSLYRADSEASRLARGELSLRDASAAMRERYAEANEWRLRTEGAFTPERPDG
;
A
#
# COMPACT_ATOMS: atom_id res chain seq x y z
N MET A 1 -1.66 3.62 7.28
CA MET A 1 -0.28 3.16 7.50
C MET A 1 0.42 4.11 8.48
N GLY A 2 0.89 3.61 9.62
CA GLY A 2 1.41 4.44 10.73
C GLY A 2 2.85 4.91 10.55
N THR A 3 3.18 5.50 9.40
CA THR A 3 4.54 5.96 9.05
C THR A 3 4.49 7.26 8.24
N VAL A 4 5.66 7.87 8.01
CA VAL A 4 5.84 9.07 7.17
C VAL A 4 6.50 8.69 5.85
N ILE A 5 6.08 9.34 4.77
CA ILE A 5 6.66 9.18 3.43
C ILE A 5 7.48 10.43 3.11
N SER A 6 8.71 10.24 2.67
CA SER A 6 9.58 11.32 2.18
C SER A 6 9.76 11.19 0.68
N LEU A 7 9.62 12.31 -0.03
CA LEU A 7 9.85 12.40 -1.47
C LEU A 7 11.07 13.29 -1.71
N THR A 8 11.95 12.86 -2.61
CA THR A 8 13.12 13.63 -3.04
C THR A 8 13.17 13.63 -4.56
N MET A 9 13.32 14.82 -5.14
CA MET A 9 13.34 15.02 -6.59
C MET A 9 14.65 15.72 -6.99
N PRO A 10 15.29 15.33 -8.11
CA PRO A 10 16.43 16.06 -8.63
C PRO A 10 16.03 17.48 -9.06
N VAL A 11 16.89 18.44 -8.76
CA VAL A 11 16.74 19.86 -9.14
C VAL A 11 17.59 20.14 -10.38
N ASP A 12 16.94 20.36 -11.52
CA ASP A 12 17.63 20.56 -12.81
C ASP A 12 18.28 21.95 -12.96
N SER A 13 17.92 22.94 -12.13
CA SER A 13 18.58 24.26 -12.09
C SER A 13 18.46 24.94 -10.73
N PRO A 14 19.52 25.59 -10.20
CA PRO A 14 19.49 26.30 -8.92
C PRO A 14 18.69 27.61 -8.95
N ALA A 15 18.26 28.08 -10.13
CA ALA A 15 17.24 29.11 -10.27
C ALA A 15 15.85 28.48 -10.12
N GLY A 16 15.57 27.90 -8.94
CA GLY A 16 14.29 27.29 -8.60
C GLY A 16 13.17 28.31 -8.70
N GLY A 17 12.38 28.24 -9.77
CA GLY A 17 11.15 29.01 -9.93
C GLY A 17 9.96 28.26 -9.35
N SER A 18 8.85 28.98 -9.12
CA SER A 18 7.57 28.44 -8.62
C SER A 18 7.11 27.16 -9.33
N GLY A 19 7.46 26.96 -10.59
CA GLY A 19 7.12 25.75 -11.35
C GLY A 19 7.67 24.44 -10.77
N GLN A 20 8.81 24.48 -10.06
CA GLN A 20 9.37 23.27 -9.42
C GLN A 20 8.70 22.95 -8.09
N GLU A 21 8.27 23.98 -7.35
CA GLU A 21 7.42 23.80 -6.17
C GLU A 21 6.05 23.25 -6.57
N ASP A 22 5.48 23.76 -7.67
CA ASP A 22 4.24 23.25 -8.26
C ASP A 22 4.37 21.79 -8.69
N GLU A 23 5.50 21.40 -9.31
CA GLU A 23 5.77 20.01 -9.69
C GLU A 23 5.91 19.09 -8.47
N LEU A 24 6.66 19.51 -7.44
CA LEU A 24 6.77 18.74 -6.20
C LEU A 24 5.41 18.59 -5.50
N ALA A 25 4.60 19.66 -5.47
CA ALA A 25 3.25 19.60 -4.92
C ALA A 25 2.35 18.65 -5.72
N ALA A 26 2.44 18.67 -7.05
CA ALA A 26 1.71 17.74 -7.91
C ALA A 26 2.15 16.28 -7.68
N ALA A 27 3.44 16.02 -7.58
CA ALA A 27 3.99 14.70 -7.28
C ALA A 27 3.53 14.21 -5.90
N ALA A 28 3.58 15.07 -4.88
CA ALA A 28 3.09 14.76 -3.54
C ALA A 28 1.59 14.39 -3.56
N ALA A 29 0.75 15.16 -4.25
CA ALA A 29 -0.69 14.87 -4.36
C ALA A 29 -0.97 13.51 -5.04
N VAL A 30 -0.17 13.12 -6.04
CA VAL A 30 -0.27 11.80 -6.69
C VAL A 30 0.11 10.69 -5.70
N VAL A 31 1.22 10.86 -4.97
CA VAL A 31 1.66 9.87 -3.97
C VAL A 31 0.63 9.75 -2.85
N GLU A 32 0.13 10.86 -2.31
CA GLU A 32 -0.91 10.85 -1.28
C GLU A 32 -2.15 10.07 -1.73
N ARG A 33 -2.63 10.31 -2.96
CA ARG A 33 -3.77 9.57 -3.51
C ARG A 33 -3.49 8.07 -3.59
N HIS A 34 -2.32 7.67 -4.10
CA HIS A 34 -1.97 6.25 -4.17
C HIS A 34 -1.90 5.60 -2.79
N PHE A 35 -1.34 6.29 -1.81
CA PHE A 35 -1.25 5.77 -0.45
C PHE A 35 -2.61 5.72 0.24
N LEU A 36 -3.52 6.65 -0.07
CA LEU A 36 -4.91 6.60 0.39
C LEU A 36 -5.64 5.38 -0.19
N GLU A 37 -5.50 5.11 -1.49
CA GLU A 37 -6.07 3.92 -2.13
C GLU A 37 -5.54 2.63 -1.50
N LEU A 38 -4.21 2.55 -1.28
CA LEU A 38 -3.60 1.41 -0.60
C LEU A 38 -4.10 1.25 0.84
N ASP A 39 -4.29 2.35 1.59
CA ASP A 39 -4.80 2.29 2.96
C ASP A 39 -6.27 1.83 3.00
N GLN A 40 -7.09 2.25 2.03
CA GLN A 40 -8.47 1.79 1.90
C GLN A 40 -8.56 0.29 1.62
N THR A 41 -7.63 -0.28 0.86
CA THR A 41 -7.62 -1.71 0.54
C THR A 41 -6.95 -2.55 1.63
N PHE A 42 -5.75 -2.17 2.08
CA PHE A 42 -4.84 -3.06 2.81
C PHE A 42 -4.68 -2.75 4.31
N SER A 43 -5.28 -1.66 4.81
CA SER A 43 -5.11 -1.29 6.22
C SER A 43 -5.87 -2.22 7.16
N LEU A 44 -5.17 -2.89 8.09
CA LEU A 44 -5.81 -3.64 9.18
C LEU A 44 -6.31 -2.75 10.33
N TYR A 45 -6.12 -1.43 10.24
CA TYR A 45 -6.59 -0.46 11.23
C TYR A 45 -7.90 0.21 10.84
N ARG A 46 -8.22 0.21 9.54
CA ARG A 46 -9.49 0.71 9.02
C ARG A 46 -10.52 -0.41 9.04
N ALA A 47 -11.60 -0.25 9.79
CA ALA A 47 -12.59 -1.31 9.95
C ALA A 47 -13.34 -1.65 8.64
N ASP A 48 -13.45 -0.68 7.74
CA ASP A 48 -14.11 -0.76 6.44
C ASP A 48 -13.19 -1.25 5.30
N SER A 49 -11.89 -1.40 5.55
CA SER A 49 -10.96 -1.84 4.53
C SER A 49 -11.22 -3.27 4.08
N GLU A 50 -10.81 -3.55 2.85
CA GLU A 50 -10.93 -4.90 2.29
C GLU A 50 -10.14 -5.93 3.10
N ALA A 51 -8.91 -5.61 3.51
CA ALA A 51 -8.06 -6.48 4.32
C ALA A 51 -8.66 -6.74 5.71
N SER A 52 -9.23 -5.75 6.38
CA SER A 52 -9.88 -5.94 7.69
C SER A 52 -11.10 -6.84 7.57
N ARG A 53 -11.91 -6.66 6.53
CA ARG A 53 -13.07 -7.52 6.26
C ARG A 53 -12.65 -8.95 5.96
N LEU A 54 -11.57 -9.15 5.21
CA LEU A 54 -11.01 -10.47 4.94
C LEU A 54 -10.47 -11.14 6.21
N ALA A 55 -9.74 -10.39 7.05
CA ALA A 55 -9.24 -10.89 8.33
C ALA A 55 -10.36 -11.25 9.33
N ARG A 56 -11.53 -10.60 9.25
CA ARG A 56 -12.72 -10.96 10.04
C ARG A 56 -13.58 -12.06 9.40
N GLY A 57 -13.24 -12.53 8.20
CA GLY A 57 -14.02 -13.52 7.45
C GLY A 57 -15.32 -12.97 6.85
N GLU A 58 -15.53 -11.64 6.84
CA GLU A 58 -16.68 -10.98 6.21
C GLU A 58 -16.57 -10.91 4.68
N LEU A 59 -15.36 -11.15 4.14
CA LEU A 59 -15.06 -11.21 2.73
C LEU A 59 -14.16 -12.42 2.46
N SER A 60 -14.55 -13.28 1.52
CA SER A 60 -13.69 -14.38 1.09
C SER A 60 -12.59 -13.88 0.15
N LEU A 61 -11.41 -14.50 0.17
CA LEU A 61 -10.33 -14.16 -0.77
C LEU A 61 -10.77 -14.33 -2.24
N ARG A 62 -11.67 -15.29 -2.52
CA ARG A 62 -12.21 -15.51 -3.86
C ARG A 62 -13.00 -14.29 -4.35
N ASP A 63 -13.78 -13.68 -3.46
CA ASP A 63 -14.67 -12.55 -3.76
C ASP A 63 -13.98 -11.19 -3.61
N ALA A 64 -12.73 -11.17 -3.12
CA ALA A 64 -11.93 -9.96 -3.00
C ALA A 64 -11.58 -9.33 -4.37
N SER A 65 -11.12 -8.10 -4.33
CA SER A 65 -10.65 -7.35 -5.48
C SER A 65 -9.48 -8.07 -6.17
N ALA A 66 -9.28 -7.78 -7.45
CA ALA A 66 -8.14 -8.33 -8.20
C ALA A 66 -6.81 -7.94 -7.55
N ALA A 67 -6.66 -6.67 -7.13
CA ALA A 67 -5.48 -6.18 -6.45
C ALA A 67 -5.20 -6.93 -5.13
N MET A 68 -6.23 -7.22 -4.33
CA MET A 68 -6.08 -8.01 -3.12
C MET A 68 -5.60 -9.43 -3.43
N ARG A 69 -6.23 -10.10 -4.40
CA ARG A 69 -5.85 -11.47 -4.79
C ARG A 69 -4.43 -11.55 -5.34
N GLU A 70 -4.03 -10.60 -6.17
CA GLU A 70 -2.67 -10.53 -6.74
C GLU A 70 -1.63 -10.36 -5.64
N ARG A 71 -1.84 -9.42 -4.71
CA ARG A 71 -0.91 -9.21 -3.59
C ARG A 71 -0.88 -10.38 -2.62
N TYR A 72 -2.01 -11.02 -2.37
CA TYR A 72 -2.06 -12.22 -1.53
C TYR A 72 -1.32 -13.39 -2.19
N ALA A 73 -1.40 -13.54 -3.50
CA ALA A 73 -0.64 -14.54 -4.26
C ALA A 73 0.87 -14.28 -4.18
N GLU A 74 1.30 -13.03 -4.38
CA GLU A 74 2.70 -12.63 -4.22
C GLU A 74 3.22 -12.90 -2.79
N ALA A 75 2.43 -12.58 -1.78
CA ALA A 75 2.80 -12.85 -0.39
C ALA A 75 2.91 -14.36 -0.09
N ASN A 76 2.07 -15.19 -0.71
CA ASN A 76 2.19 -16.65 -0.62
C ASN A 76 3.45 -17.18 -1.31
N GLU A 77 3.86 -16.59 -2.44
CA GLU A 77 5.13 -16.91 -3.08
C GLU A 77 6.30 -16.61 -2.15
N TRP A 78 6.28 -15.46 -1.47
CA TRP A 78 7.29 -15.12 -0.46
C TRP A 78 7.32 -16.11 0.70
N ARG A 79 6.17 -16.61 1.16
CA ARG A 79 6.14 -17.68 2.17
C ARG A 79 6.91 -18.91 1.73
N LEU A 80 6.72 -19.34 0.48
CA LEU A 80 7.44 -20.50 -0.08
C LEU A 80 8.95 -20.22 -0.19
N ARG A 81 9.33 -19.06 -0.73
CA ARG A 81 10.73 -18.67 -0.94
C ARG A 81 11.51 -18.46 0.35
N THR A 82 10.82 -18.17 1.43
CA THR A 82 11.41 -17.95 2.76
C THR A 82 11.26 -19.17 3.67
N GLU A 83 10.81 -20.30 3.14
CA GLU A 83 10.55 -21.53 3.91
C GLU A 83 9.66 -21.29 5.15
N GLY A 84 8.71 -20.36 5.01
CA GLY A 84 7.79 -19.99 6.08
C GLY A 84 8.32 -18.94 7.08
N ALA A 85 9.54 -18.42 6.91
CA ALA A 85 10.03 -17.33 7.76
C ALA A 85 9.22 -16.04 7.60
N PHE A 86 8.64 -15.82 6.40
CA PHE A 86 7.58 -14.84 6.18
C PHE A 86 6.23 -15.56 6.02
N THR A 87 5.18 -15.06 6.66
CA THR A 87 3.80 -15.54 6.46
C THR A 87 2.83 -14.36 6.38
N PRO A 88 1.95 -14.29 5.36
CA PRO A 88 0.95 -13.22 5.27
C PRO A 88 -0.23 -13.44 6.22
N GLU A 89 -0.51 -14.69 6.60
CA GLU A 89 -1.55 -15.00 7.56
C GLU A 89 -1.14 -14.61 8.97
N ARG A 90 -2.10 -14.12 9.75
CA ARG A 90 -1.84 -13.86 11.17
C ARG A 90 -1.68 -15.19 11.92
N PRO A 91 -0.90 -15.23 13.01
CA PRO A 91 -0.72 -16.46 13.79
C PRO A 91 -2.00 -16.94 14.49
N ASP A 92 -2.99 -16.06 14.64
CA ASP A 92 -4.26 -16.32 15.35
C ASP A 92 -5.30 -17.08 14.51
N GLY A 93 -5.05 -17.30 13.21
CA GLY A 93 -5.93 -18.08 12.32
C GLY A 93 -7.03 -17.26 11.69
#